data_AF-A0A450WQ47-F1
#
_entry.id   AF-A0A450WQ47-F1
#
_cell.length_a   1.000
_cell.length_b   1.000
_cell.length_c   1.000
_cell.angle_alpha   90.00
_cell.angle_beta   90.00
_cell.angle_gamma   90.00
#
_symmetry.space_group_name_H-M   'P 1'
#
loop_
_entity.id
_entity.type
_entity.pdbx_description
1 polymer ?
#
loop_
_entity_poly.entity_id
_entity_poly.type
_entity_poly.pdbx_seq_one_letter_code
_entity_poly.pdbx_strand_id
1 'polypeptide(L)'
;MYYSSFRIRNFKGIKDTTVTLAEQSKAGVFAFVGLNESGKTTILEAIHSFSPDSATGELVGSEGKSGVPFRERVPRHLISNFTDDVSVTATVRISAEEKKDIIQSLKREPQLIVDPDSFPDEVTIERQQRFNGGDFVASYFSLRTPMQIKTGKQKKWRAPNKEEREQIRDEIYNRTPILRIFRPLFSISRIKYF
;
A
#
# COMPACT_ATOMS: atom_id res chain seq x y z
N MET A 1 9.72 -4.09 10.29
CA MET A 1 9.44 -3.49 8.98
C MET A 1 8.61 -2.25 9.25
N TYR A 2 8.78 -1.20 8.44
CA TYR A 2 7.92 -0.01 8.53
C TYR A 2 7.70 0.60 7.16
N TYR A 3 6.56 1.26 6.97
CA TYR A 3 6.28 2.01 5.75
C TYR A 3 7.13 3.29 5.74
N SER A 4 7.94 3.48 4.69
CA SER A 4 8.73 4.70 4.49
C SER A 4 7.99 5.73 3.65
N SER A 5 7.19 5.30 2.68
CA SER A 5 6.41 6.21 1.84
C SER A 5 5.21 5.54 1.17
N PHE A 6 4.25 6.36 0.77
CA PHE A 6 3.12 5.98 -0.09
C PHE A 6 3.06 6.90 -1.31
N ARG A 7 3.11 6.36 -2.51
CA ARG A 7 2.82 7.09 -3.76
C ARG A 7 1.41 6.76 -4.22
N ILE A 8 0.61 7.79 -4.46
CA ILE A 8 -0.79 7.71 -4.86
C ILE A 8 -0.95 8.37 -6.22
N ARG A 9 -1.54 7.65 -7.18
CA ARG A 9 -1.76 8.12 -8.55
C ARG A 9 -3.20 7.96 -8.97
N ASN A 10 -3.71 8.98 -9.66
CA ASN A 10 -5.05 9.03 -10.24
C ASN A 10 -6.19 8.71 -9.25
N PHE A 11 -6.03 9.02 -7.96
CA PHE A 11 -7.01 8.72 -6.93
C PHE A 11 -7.82 9.97 -6.56
N LYS A 12 -9.12 10.00 -6.91
CA LYS A 12 -10.02 11.15 -6.73
C LYS A 12 -9.38 12.44 -7.27
N GLY A 13 -9.12 13.43 -6.41
CA GLY A 13 -8.49 14.70 -6.81
C GLY A 13 -6.96 14.61 -6.99
N ILE A 14 -6.32 13.48 -6.68
CA ILE A 14 -4.87 13.31 -6.70
C ILE A 14 -4.44 12.79 -8.07
N LYS A 15 -3.62 13.56 -8.80
CA LYS A 15 -2.98 13.12 -10.04
C LYS A 15 -1.78 12.21 -9.74
N ASP A 16 -0.83 12.72 -8.97
CA ASP A 16 0.36 11.99 -8.50
C ASP A 16 0.87 12.70 -7.24
N THR A 17 1.00 11.98 -6.13
CA THR A 17 1.55 12.49 -4.88
C THR A 17 2.34 11.40 -4.18
N THR A 18 3.43 11.78 -3.52
CA THR A 18 4.18 10.90 -2.63
C THR A 18 4.12 11.46 -1.22
N VAL A 19 3.66 10.62 -0.29
CA VAL A 19 3.62 10.87 1.14
C VAL A 19 4.77 10.14 1.79
N THR A 20 5.77 10.87 2.28
CA THR A 20 6.89 10.29 3.03
C THR A 20 6.53 10.23 4.50
N LEU A 21 6.64 9.04 5.09
CA LEU A 21 6.54 8.82 6.52
C LEU A 21 7.96 8.93 7.07
N ALA A 22 8.32 10.13 7.54
CA ALA A 22 9.69 10.42 7.96
C ALA A 22 10.21 9.41 9.01
N GLU A 23 11.50 9.08 8.95
CA GLU A 23 12.19 8.13 9.85
C GLU A 23 12.11 8.46 11.35
N GLN A 24 11.60 9.65 11.69
CA GLN A 24 11.82 10.28 12.99
C GLN A 24 10.83 9.90 14.09
N SER A 25 9.69 9.26 13.80
CA SER A 25 8.79 8.80 14.87
C SER A 25 8.88 7.30 15.10
N LYS A 26 9.80 6.89 16.00
CA LYS A 26 9.72 5.58 16.70
C LYS A 26 8.33 5.33 17.32
N ALA A 27 7.52 6.37 17.47
CA ALA A 27 6.17 6.33 18.00
C ALA A 27 5.13 5.68 17.05
N GLY A 28 5.42 5.50 15.75
CA GLY A 28 4.49 4.83 14.82
C GLY A 28 3.18 5.61 14.56
N VAL A 29 3.14 6.90 14.91
CA VAL A 29 1.99 7.80 14.71
C VAL A 29 2.43 8.95 13.80
N PHE A 30 1.64 9.21 12.75
CA PHE A 30 1.87 10.26 11.77
C PHE A 30 0.66 11.18 11.68
N ALA A 31 0.87 12.48 11.80
CA ALA A 31 -0.18 13.49 11.69
C ALA A 31 -0.08 14.23 10.35
N PHE A 32 -1.18 14.26 9.60
CA PHE A 32 -1.30 15.08 8.40
C PHE A 32 -1.78 16.49 8.76
N VAL A 33 -0.85 17.45 8.83
CA VAL A 33 -1.13 18.86 9.11
C VAL A 33 -1.02 19.70 7.82
N GLY A 34 -1.84 20.75 7.67
CA GLY A 34 -1.68 21.76 6.60
C GLY A 34 -2.25 21.42 5.21
N LEU A 35 -2.71 20.20 4.96
CA LEU A 35 -3.50 19.87 3.76
C LEU A 35 -4.95 20.36 3.92
N ASN A 36 -5.61 20.81 2.84
CA ASN A 36 -7.06 21.06 2.86
C ASN A 36 -7.81 19.81 3.37
N GLU A 37 -8.93 19.99 4.09
CA GLU A 37 -9.67 18.87 4.71
C GLU A 37 -10.06 17.75 3.73
N SER A 38 -10.40 18.13 2.49
CA SER A 38 -10.68 17.19 1.40
C SER A 38 -9.43 16.41 0.96
N GLY A 39 -8.25 17.04 0.93
CA GLY A 39 -6.97 16.42 0.58
C GLY A 39 -6.47 15.45 1.63
N LYS A 40 -6.58 15.79 2.93
CA LYS A 40 -6.23 14.89 4.04
C LYS A 40 -7.03 13.59 3.99
N THR A 41 -8.34 13.74 3.84
CA THR A 41 -9.25 12.60 3.77
C THR A 41 -8.94 11.73 2.55
N THR A 42 -8.70 12.34 1.39
CA THR A 42 -8.39 11.60 0.14
C THR A 42 -7.11 10.76 0.26
N ILE A 43 -6.07 11.28 0.91
CA ILE A 43 -4.83 10.54 1.16
C ILE A 43 -5.08 9.34 2.09
N LEU A 44 -5.81 9.56 3.19
CA LEU A 44 -6.13 8.50 4.15
C LEU A 44 -7.00 7.40 3.50
N GLU A 45 -7.96 7.77 2.66
CA GLU A 45 -8.78 6.84 1.88
C GLU A 45 -7.94 6.00 0.90
N ALA A 46 -6.98 6.64 0.22
CA ALA A 46 -6.08 5.93 -0.69
C ALA A 46 -5.20 4.92 0.06
N ILE A 47 -4.59 5.32 1.19
CA ILE A 47 -3.78 4.44 2.03
C ILE A 47 -4.64 3.30 2.60
N HIS A 48 -5.85 3.58 3.07
CA HIS A 48 -6.79 2.55 3.53
C HIS A 48 -7.13 1.54 2.42
N SER A 49 -7.29 2.01 1.18
CA SER A 49 -7.57 1.13 0.04
C SER A 49 -6.42 0.16 -0.27
N PHE A 50 -5.19 0.51 0.15
CA PHE A 50 -4.02 -0.34 0.00
C PHE A 50 -4.02 -1.51 1.00
N SER A 51 -4.33 -1.25 2.27
CA SER A 51 -4.43 -2.28 3.31
C SER A 51 -5.76 -2.17 4.05
N PRO A 52 -6.86 -2.68 3.46
CA PRO A 52 -8.17 -2.64 4.10
C PRO A 52 -8.16 -3.51 5.36
N ASP A 53 -8.30 -2.88 6.53
CA ASP A 53 -8.60 -3.56 7.78
C ASP A 53 -10.12 -3.51 8.02
N SER A 54 -10.69 -4.61 8.54
CA SER A 54 -12.11 -4.68 8.87
C SER A 54 -12.48 -3.69 9.97
N ALA A 55 -11.54 -3.33 10.86
CA ALA A 55 -11.74 -2.36 11.93
C ALA A 55 -11.81 -0.89 11.46
N THR A 56 -11.34 -0.57 10.25
CA THR A 56 -11.28 0.82 9.73
C THR A 56 -12.30 1.12 8.64
N GLY A 57 -13.13 0.13 8.25
CA GLY A 57 -14.20 0.30 7.26
C GLY A 57 -15.23 1.38 7.62
N GLU A 58 -15.53 1.50 8.92
CA GLU A 58 -16.47 2.51 9.45
C GLU A 58 -15.90 3.94 9.38
N LEU A 59 -14.58 4.10 9.55
CA LEU A 59 -13.91 5.43 9.56
C LEU A 59 -13.79 6.06 8.16
N VAL A 60 -13.90 5.23 7.12
CA VAL A 60 -13.83 5.64 5.71
C VAL A 60 -15.24 5.78 5.10
N GLY A 61 -16.29 5.72 5.91
CA GLY A 61 -17.68 5.96 5.49
C GLY A 61 -18.24 4.88 4.57
N SER A 62 -17.72 3.64 4.66
CA SER A 62 -18.17 2.53 3.83
C SER A 62 -19.02 1.57 4.66
N GLU A 63 -20.34 1.60 4.49
CA GLU A 63 -21.30 0.71 5.15
C GLU A 63 -21.03 -0.78 4.82
N GLY A 64 -20.17 -1.43 5.60
CA GLY A 64 -19.97 -2.88 5.56
C GLY A 64 -19.19 -3.43 4.36
N LYS A 65 -18.67 -2.58 3.47
CA LYS A 65 -17.73 -2.97 2.40
C LYS A 65 -16.38 -2.31 2.67
N SER A 66 -15.30 -3.09 2.68
CA SER A 66 -13.96 -2.59 3.01
C SER A 66 -13.46 -1.52 2.01
N GLY A 67 -13.67 -0.25 2.35
CA GLY A 67 -13.11 0.93 1.66
C GLY A 67 -13.98 1.54 0.55
N VAL A 68 -13.49 2.67 0.01
CA VAL A 68 -14.18 3.48 -1.02
C VAL A 68 -14.55 2.62 -2.25
N PRO A 69 -15.80 2.67 -2.76
CA PRO A 69 -16.20 1.98 -3.99
C PRO A 69 -15.30 2.31 -5.19
N PHE A 70 -14.99 1.34 -6.06
CA PHE A 70 -14.02 1.55 -7.15
C PHE A 70 -14.35 2.75 -8.05
N ARG A 71 -15.64 2.95 -8.37
CA ARG A 71 -16.11 4.09 -9.19
C ARG A 71 -15.85 5.45 -8.54
N GLU A 72 -15.82 5.51 -7.21
CA GLU A 72 -15.54 6.74 -6.46
C GLU A 72 -14.04 7.04 -6.32
N ARG A 73 -13.17 6.11 -6.74
CA ARG A 73 -11.71 6.30 -6.72
C ARG A 73 -11.20 7.03 -7.96
N VAL A 74 -11.96 6.99 -9.06
CA VAL A 74 -11.62 7.64 -10.32
C VAL A 74 -11.68 9.16 -10.18
N PRO A 75 -10.83 9.94 -10.88
CA PRO A 75 -10.92 11.39 -10.85
C PRO A 75 -12.29 11.89 -11.28
N ARG A 76 -12.91 12.74 -10.45
CA ARG A 76 -14.33 13.15 -10.61
C ARG A 76 -14.66 13.75 -11.97
N HIS A 77 -13.69 14.43 -12.59
CA HIS A 77 -13.85 15.06 -13.91
C HIS A 77 -13.72 14.07 -15.09
N LEU A 78 -13.30 12.82 -14.83
CA LEU A 78 -13.08 11.78 -15.84
C LEU A 78 -13.97 10.55 -15.65
N ILE A 79 -14.89 10.55 -14.67
CA ILE A 79 -15.66 9.35 -14.28
C ILE A 79 -16.25 8.60 -15.49
N SER A 80 -16.78 9.30 -16.48
CA SER A 80 -17.43 8.67 -17.64
C SER A 80 -16.48 8.16 -18.73
N ASN A 81 -15.22 8.61 -18.76
CA ASN A 81 -14.29 8.36 -19.86
C ASN A 81 -12.87 7.97 -19.37
N PHE A 82 -12.71 7.66 -18.09
CA PHE A 82 -11.40 7.37 -17.52
C PHE A 82 -10.88 6.01 -18.00
N THR A 83 -9.78 6.05 -18.74
CA THR A 83 -9.04 4.87 -19.19
C THR A 83 -7.59 5.04 -18.77
N ASP A 84 -7.29 4.66 -17.53
CA ASP A 84 -5.94 4.61 -16.96
C ASP A 84 -5.97 3.73 -15.70
N ASP A 85 -4.83 3.57 -15.05
CA ASP A 85 -4.68 2.85 -13.80
C ASP A 85 -4.74 3.83 -12.61
N VAL A 86 -5.52 3.49 -11.58
CA VAL A 86 -5.46 4.09 -10.24
C VAL A 86 -4.50 3.26 -9.41
N SER A 87 -3.42 3.83 -8.89
CA SER A 87 -2.43 3.06 -8.14
C SER A 87 -2.03 3.67 -6.80
N VAL A 88 -1.83 2.79 -5.83
CA VAL A 88 -1.26 3.10 -4.52
C VAL A 88 -0.06 2.19 -4.32
N THR A 89 1.11 2.81 -4.21
CA THR A 89 2.39 2.15 -4.05
C THR A 89 2.93 2.44 -2.66
N ALA A 90 3.16 1.40 -1.87
CA ALA A 90 3.80 1.47 -0.58
C ALA A 90 5.27 1.07 -0.68
N THR A 91 6.15 1.89 -0.12
CA THR A 91 7.56 1.54 0.09
C THR A 91 7.74 1.15 1.54
N VAL A 92 8.29 -0.04 1.77
CA VAL A 92 8.49 -0.65 3.07
C VAL A 92 9.97 -0.87 3.29
N ARG A 93 10.49 -0.41 4.42
CA ARG A 93 11.84 -0.73 4.88
C ARG A 93 11.85 -1.99 5.73
N ILE A 94 12.85 -2.83 5.47
CA ILE A 94 13.04 -4.14 6.08
C ILE A 94 14.37 -4.14 6.83
N SER A 95 14.37 -4.60 8.07
CA SER A 95 15.62 -4.74 8.82
C SER A 95 16.43 -5.95 8.34
N ALA A 96 17.74 -5.96 8.63
CA ALA A 96 18.59 -7.09 8.29
C ALA A 96 18.17 -8.40 8.99
N GLU A 97 17.55 -8.32 10.17
CA GLU A 97 17.02 -9.47 10.91
C GLU A 97 15.78 -10.04 10.21
N GLU A 98 14.82 -9.19 9.88
CA GLU A 98 13.57 -9.59 9.22
C GLU A 98 13.82 -10.14 7.81
N LYS A 99 14.80 -9.57 7.11
CA LYS A 99 15.28 -10.07 5.83
C LYS A 99 15.73 -11.53 5.94
N LYS A 100 16.46 -11.91 6.99
CA LYS A 100 16.86 -13.31 7.23
C LYS A 100 15.65 -14.19 7.47
N ASP A 101 14.68 -13.72 8.25
CA ASP A 101 13.46 -14.48 8.57
C ASP A 101 12.58 -14.72 7.34
N ILE A 102 12.43 -13.71 6.47
CA ILE A 102 11.71 -13.82 5.19
C ILE A 102 12.40 -14.85 4.30
N ILE A 103 13.73 -14.76 4.14
CA ILE A 103 14.51 -15.71 3.32
C ILE A 103 14.40 -17.13 3.88
N GLN A 104 14.42 -17.31 5.20
CA GLN A 104 14.24 -18.62 5.82
C GLN A 104 12.84 -19.18 5.62
N SER A 105 11.81 -18.34 5.69
CA SER A 105 10.41 -18.76 5.52
C SER A 105 10.15 -19.17 4.08
N LEU A 106 10.63 -18.37 3.12
CA LEU A 106 10.61 -18.70 1.69
C LEU A 106 11.44 -19.95 1.35
N LYS A 107 12.41 -20.36 2.17
CA LYS A 107 13.12 -21.63 1.93
C LYS A 107 12.32 -22.86 2.34
N ARG A 108 11.42 -22.74 3.33
CA ARG A 108 10.70 -23.88 3.91
C ARG A 108 9.59 -24.37 2.97
N GLU A 109 8.65 -23.50 2.65
CA GLU A 109 7.60 -23.75 1.66
C GLU A 109 7.15 -22.40 1.10
N PRO A 110 7.24 -22.16 -0.22
CA PRO A 110 7.75 -22.99 -1.32
C PRO A 110 9.28 -22.88 -1.43
N GLN A 111 10.06 -23.96 -1.61
CA GLN A 111 11.56 -24.03 -1.61
C GLN A 111 12.31 -23.00 -2.50
N LEU A 112 12.16 -21.72 -2.18
CA LEU A 112 12.64 -20.56 -2.90
C LEU A 112 13.81 -19.99 -2.11
N ILE A 113 14.98 -20.05 -2.73
CA ILE A 113 16.18 -19.44 -2.20
C ILE A 113 16.26 -18.06 -2.83
N VAL A 114 15.98 -17.03 -2.05
CA VAL A 114 16.18 -15.64 -2.45
C VAL A 114 17.64 -15.26 -2.20
N ASP A 115 18.25 -14.52 -3.13
CA ASP A 115 19.62 -14.01 -2.98
C ASP A 115 19.65 -12.87 -1.95
N PRO A 116 20.34 -13.03 -0.80
CA PRO A 116 20.48 -11.97 0.19
C PRO A 116 21.12 -10.70 -0.37
N ASP A 117 22.03 -10.82 -1.36
CA ASP A 117 22.72 -9.66 -1.93
C ASP A 117 21.82 -8.88 -2.91
N SER A 118 20.90 -9.59 -3.58
CA SER A 118 19.93 -8.97 -4.49
C SER A 118 18.71 -8.37 -3.79
N PHE A 119 18.47 -8.74 -2.53
CA PHE A 119 17.29 -8.31 -1.78
C PHE A 119 17.57 -6.95 -1.13
N PRO A 120 16.95 -5.85 -1.59
CA PRO A 120 17.25 -4.53 -1.05
C PRO A 120 16.59 -4.32 0.32
N ASP A 121 17.07 -3.30 1.04
CA ASP A 121 16.52 -2.90 2.34
C ASP A 121 15.17 -2.19 2.20
N GLU A 122 14.84 -1.71 0.99
CA GLU A 122 13.57 -1.10 0.64
C GLU A 122 12.82 -1.92 -0.41
N VAL A 123 11.58 -2.29 -0.08
CA VAL A 123 10.70 -3.03 -0.97
C VAL A 123 9.49 -2.20 -1.33
N THR A 124 9.14 -2.21 -2.62
CA THR A 124 8.03 -1.46 -3.18
C THR A 124 6.91 -2.42 -3.57
N ILE A 125 5.77 -2.26 -2.93
CA ILE A 125 4.54 -3.03 -3.17
C ILE A 125 3.50 -2.09 -3.76
N GLU A 126 2.89 -2.47 -4.87
CA GLU A 126 1.88 -1.66 -5.55
C GLU A 126 0.56 -2.40 -5.69
N ARG A 127 -0.53 -1.72 -5.35
CA ARG A 127 -1.90 -2.08 -5.75
C ARG A 127 -2.36 -1.12 -6.83
N GLN A 128 -2.75 -1.68 -7.97
CA GLN A 128 -3.21 -0.93 -9.13
C GLN A 128 -4.57 -1.45 -9.59
N GLN A 129 -5.42 -0.55 -10.06
CA GLN A 129 -6.78 -0.82 -10.51
C GLN A 129 -6.96 -0.21 -11.88
N ARG A 130 -7.23 -1.06 -12.86
CA ARG A 130 -7.40 -0.65 -14.24
C ARG A 130 -8.84 -0.29 -14.53
N PHE A 131 -9.02 0.85 -15.18
CA PHE A 131 -10.30 1.31 -15.66
C PHE A 131 -10.28 1.48 -17.17
N ASN A 132 -11.43 1.28 -17.81
CA ASN A 132 -11.64 1.56 -19.22
C ASN A 132 -13.04 2.16 -19.40
N GLY A 133 -13.10 3.40 -19.91
CA GLY A 133 -14.37 4.11 -20.05
C GLY A 133 -15.09 4.34 -18.72
N GLY A 134 -14.35 4.50 -17.62
CA GLY A 134 -14.94 4.69 -16.29
C GLY A 134 -15.32 3.41 -15.55
N ASP A 135 -15.35 2.27 -16.24
CA ASP A 135 -15.66 0.98 -15.63
C ASP A 135 -14.40 0.26 -15.15
N PHE A 136 -14.53 -0.37 -13.98
CA PHE A 136 -13.47 -1.18 -13.40
C PHE A 136 -13.27 -2.45 -14.22
N VAL A 137 -12.02 -2.72 -14.60
CA VAL A 137 -11.65 -3.88 -15.41
C VAL A 137 -10.97 -4.95 -14.56
N ALA A 138 -9.90 -4.58 -13.86
CA ALA A 138 -9.08 -5.51 -13.11
C ALA A 138 -8.32 -4.84 -11.97
N SER A 139 -7.98 -5.63 -10.95
CA SER A 139 -7.08 -5.22 -9.88
C SER A 139 -5.82 -6.07 -9.95
N TYR A 140 -4.66 -5.43 -9.80
CA TYR A 140 -3.38 -6.12 -9.74
C TYR A 140 -2.65 -5.73 -8.46
N PHE A 141 -1.99 -6.71 -7.88
CA PHE A 141 -1.15 -6.53 -6.71
C PHE A 141 0.25 -7.00 -7.09
N SER A 142 1.25 -6.13 -7.05
CA SER A 142 2.57 -6.41 -7.61
C SER A 142 3.69 -5.97 -6.71
N LEU A 143 4.73 -6.80 -6.65
CA LEU A 143 6.02 -6.45 -6.10
C LEU A 143 6.86 -5.82 -7.21
N ARG A 144 7.20 -4.54 -7.05
CA ARG A 144 7.96 -3.77 -8.05
C ARG A 144 9.46 -3.91 -7.89
N THR A 145 9.91 -4.26 -6.69
CA THR A 145 11.32 -4.43 -6.38
C THR A 145 11.91 -5.62 -7.14
N PRO A 146 12.96 -5.41 -7.96
CA PRO A 146 13.66 -6.50 -8.61
C PRO A 146 14.41 -7.33 -7.56
N MET A 147 14.39 -8.65 -7.74
CA MET A 147 15.09 -9.60 -6.88
C MET A 147 15.46 -10.84 -7.66
N GLN A 148 16.48 -11.54 -7.20
CA GLN A 148 16.92 -12.78 -7.80
C GLN A 148 16.65 -13.96 -6.88
N ILE A 149 16.24 -15.07 -7.49
CA ILE A 149 15.89 -16.30 -6.81
C ILE A 149 16.56 -17.52 -7.45
N LYS A 150 16.58 -18.61 -6.69
CA LYS A 150 16.94 -19.97 -7.09
C LYS A 150 15.91 -20.93 -6.51
N THR A 151 15.62 -22.01 -7.22
CA THR A 151 14.80 -23.12 -6.71
C THR A 151 15.63 -24.40 -6.64
N GLY A 152 15.53 -25.13 -5.52
CA GLY A 152 16.15 -26.45 -5.33
C GLY A 152 17.63 -26.52 -5.73
N LYS A 153 17.93 -27.29 -6.80
CA LYS A 153 19.29 -27.58 -7.31
C LYS A 153 19.82 -26.57 -8.35
N GLN A 154 19.11 -25.47 -8.62
CA GLN A 154 19.55 -24.48 -9.62
C GLN A 154 20.82 -23.74 -9.18
N LYS A 155 21.85 -23.76 -10.04
CA LYS A 155 23.15 -23.10 -9.78
C LYS A 155 23.14 -21.60 -10.11
N LYS A 156 22.29 -21.15 -11.03
CA LYS A 156 22.24 -19.76 -11.51
C LYS A 156 21.07 -19.00 -10.91
N TRP A 157 21.30 -17.74 -10.55
CA TRP A 157 20.28 -16.81 -10.09
C TRP A 157 19.43 -16.35 -11.28
N ARG A 158 18.12 -16.21 -11.08
CA ARG A 158 17.18 -15.73 -12.10
C ARG A 158 16.12 -14.82 -11.51
N ALA A 159 15.45 -14.06 -12.36
CA ALA A 159 14.24 -13.33 -11.95
C ALA A 159 13.12 -14.32 -11.57
N PRO A 160 12.30 -14.00 -10.55
CA PRO A 160 11.15 -14.81 -10.20
C PRO A 160 10.09 -14.77 -11.28
N ASN A 161 9.42 -15.90 -11.49
CA ASN A 161 8.24 -16.01 -12.32
C ASN A 161 7.06 -15.26 -11.66
N LYS A 162 5.94 -15.11 -12.37
CA LYS A 162 4.76 -14.41 -11.84
C LYS A 162 4.28 -14.98 -10.50
N GLU A 163 4.09 -16.29 -10.42
CA GLU A 163 3.63 -16.98 -9.20
C GLU A 163 4.63 -16.85 -8.03
N GLU A 164 5.93 -17.04 -8.30
CA GLU A 164 6.98 -16.90 -7.29
C GLU A 164 7.06 -15.46 -6.77
N ARG A 165 6.85 -14.47 -7.64
CA ARG A 165 6.80 -13.06 -7.26
C ARG A 165 5.57 -12.76 -6.40
N GLU A 166 4.43 -13.39 -6.68
CA GLU A 166 3.21 -13.28 -5.87
C GLU A 166 3.41 -13.90 -4.48
N GLN A 167 4.08 -15.06 -4.39
CA GLN A 167 4.41 -15.69 -3.11
C GLN A 167 5.34 -14.83 -2.25
N ILE A 168 6.41 -14.29 -2.85
CA ILE A 168 7.34 -13.41 -2.13
C ILE A 168 6.63 -12.13 -1.69
N ARG A 169 5.80 -11.55 -2.56
CA ARG A 169 4.96 -10.40 -2.24
C ARG A 169 4.08 -10.68 -1.02
N ASP A 170 3.39 -11.81 -1.01
CA ASP A 170 2.44 -12.15 0.06
C ASP A 170 3.16 -12.42 1.37
N GLU A 171 4.30 -13.11 1.35
CA GLU A 171 5.13 -13.31 2.55
C GLU A 171 5.63 -11.98 3.14
N ILE A 172 6.08 -11.05 2.28
CA ILE A 172 6.51 -9.71 2.71
C ILE A 172 5.29 -8.94 3.24
N TYR A 173 4.17 -8.95 2.52
CA TYR A 173 2.96 -8.22 2.87
C TYR A 173 2.36 -8.70 4.21
N ASN A 174 2.32 -10.00 4.46
CA ASN A 174 1.81 -10.57 5.71
C ASN A 174 2.64 -10.16 6.94
N ARG A 175 3.89 -9.76 6.74
CA ARG A 175 4.78 -9.24 7.79
C ARG A 175 4.79 -7.72 7.88
N THR A 176 4.12 -7.03 6.95
CA THR A 176 4.00 -5.57 7.04
C THR A 176 3.15 -5.18 8.26
N PRO A 177 3.48 -4.06 8.93
CA PRO A 177 2.68 -3.60 10.06
C PRO A 177 1.26 -3.25 9.60
N ILE A 178 0.28 -3.49 10.46
CA ILE A 178 -1.11 -3.10 10.21
C ILE A 178 -1.21 -1.58 10.30
N LEU A 179 -1.76 -0.95 9.26
CA LEU A 179 -2.04 0.49 9.25
C LEU A 179 -3.36 0.76 9.97
N ARG A 180 -3.31 1.53 11.06
CA ARG A 180 -4.51 2.04 11.73
C ARG A 180 -4.66 3.52 11.47
N ILE A 181 -5.82 3.90 10.93
CA ILE A 181 -6.16 5.29 10.66
C ILE A 181 -7.07 5.78 11.78
N PHE A 182 -6.71 6.89 12.41
CA PHE A 182 -7.52 7.54 13.42
C PHE A 182 -7.98 8.91 12.93
N ARG A 183 -9.29 9.16 12.99
CA ARG A 183 -9.86 10.49 12.76
C ARG A 183 -10.38 11.03 14.11
N PRO A 184 -9.68 11.95 14.78
CA PRO A 184 -10.24 12.59 15.95
C PRO A 184 -11.46 13.42 15.53
N LEU A 185 -12.64 13.10 16.07
CA LEU A 185 -13.79 13.99 16.03
C LEU A 185 -13.53 15.13 17.01
N PHE A 186 -12.92 16.22 16.54
CA PHE A 186 -13.00 17.48 17.27
C PHE A 186 -14.36 18.12 16.99
N SER A 187 -15.37 17.76 17.80
CA SER A 187 -16.60 18.55 17.90
C SER A 187 -16.27 19.81 18.68
N ILE A 188 -16.09 20.93 17.97
CA ILE A 188 -16.06 22.24 18.60
C ILE A 188 -17.51 22.56 18.99
N SER A 189 -17.91 22.13 20.19
CA SER A 189 -19.08 22.70 20.83
C SER A 189 -18.81 24.20 20.99
N ARG A 190 -19.52 25.01 20.21
CA ARG A 190 -19.52 26.47 20.36
C ARG A 190 -19.76 26.79 21.84
N ILE A 191 -18.73 27.27 22.51
CA ILE A 191 -18.88 28.00 23.77
C ILE A 191 -19.70 29.25 23.40
N LYS A 192 -21.00 29.22 23.70
CA LYS A 192 -21.82 30.42 23.71
C LYS A 192 -21.34 31.26 24.89
N TYR A 193 -20.57 32.30 24.61
CA TYR A 193 -20.42 33.41 25.54
C TYR A 193 -21.77 34.15 25.57
N PHE A 194 -22.44 34.11 26.72
CA PHE A 194 -23.45 35.09 27.13
C PHE A 194 -22.80 36.02 28.14
#